data_AF-A0A6M3LCB2-F1
#
_entry.id   AF-A0A6M3LCB2-F1
#
_cell.length_a   1.000
_cell.length_b   1.000
_cell.length_c   1.000
_cell.angle_alpha   90.00
_cell.angle_beta   90.00
_cell.angle_gamma   90.00
#
_symmetry.space_group_name_H-M   'P 1'
#
loop_
_entity.id
_entity.type
_entity.pdbx_description
1 polymer ?
#
loop_
_entity_poly.entity_id
_entity_poly.type
_entity_poly.pdbx_seq_one_letter_code
_entity_poly.pdbx_strand_id
1 'polypeptide(L)'
;MPEIGEIRLGSEIGYKHNRKHIWHACEKCGKERWVRLIGNKPVCNRCLSCSKIGNNYNWRGGRGKSGEGYFTLKLTPDDFFYPMAMKSGHVQEHRLVMAQYLQRCLLPWEIVHHKGTKHPIDSKENRGDNRIENLELVGCNGKHNKLAEKVLRGQARLIEKLQARIRELEAR
;
A
#
# COMPACT_ATOMS: atom_id res chain seq x y z
N MET A 1 -22.58 15.12 28.33
CA MET A 1 -22.12 14.99 26.93
C MET A 1 -23.31 15.32 26.05
N PRO A 2 -23.16 16.01 24.91
CA PRO A 2 -24.31 16.30 24.05
C PRO A 2 -24.91 15.01 23.48
N GLU A 3 -26.22 15.02 23.21
CA GLU A 3 -26.91 13.86 22.61
C GLU A 3 -27.02 14.00 21.10
N ILE A 4 -26.96 12.89 20.34
CA ILE A 4 -27.13 12.94 18.88
C ILE A 4 -28.51 13.53 18.55
N GLY A 5 -28.51 14.57 17.72
CA GLY A 5 -29.73 15.31 17.36
C GLY A 5 -29.99 16.54 18.21
N GLU A 6 -29.22 16.76 19.29
CA GLU A 6 -29.32 17.97 20.12
C GLU A 6 -29.03 19.23 19.28
N ILE A 7 -29.87 20.26 19.40
CA ILE A 7 -29.73 21.52 18.67
C ILE A 7 -29.39 22.64 19.65
N ARG A 8 -28.30 23.37 19.39
CA ARG A 8 -27.88 24.55 20.13
C ARG A 8 -27.56 25.72 19.22
N LEU A 9 -27.63 26.93 19.74
CA LEU A 9 -27.10 28.13 19.11
C LEU A 9 -25.58 28.13 19.20
N GLY A 10 -24.92 28.71 18.20
CA GLY A 10 -23.47 28.80 18.18
C GLY A 10 -22.88 29.49 19.42
N SER A 11 -23.57 30.50 19.97
CA SER A 11 -23.19 31.20 21.19
C SER A 11 -23.11 30.29 22.43
N GLU A 12 -23.96 29.26 22.50
CA GLU A 12 -24.01 28.31 23.63
C GLU A 12 -22.87 27.27 23.60
N ILE A 13 -22.18 27.16 22.47
CA ILE A 13 -21.11 26.19 22.23
C ILE A 13 -19.77 26.86 21.88
N GLY A 14 -19.65 28.17 22.13
CA GLY A 14 -18.38 28.92 22.02
C GLY A 14 -18.13 29.63 20.68
N TYR A 15 -19.12 29.70 19.77
CA TYR A 15 -19.02 30.49 18.54
C TYR A 15 -19.53 31.93 18.74
N LYS A 16 -18.94 32.89 18.00
CA LYS A 16 -19.34 34.31 18.03
C LYS A 16 -20.63 34.62 17.24
N HIS A 17 -21.50 33.64 17.00
CA HIS A 17 -22.71 33.80 16.19
C HIS A 17 -23.87 32.94 16.71
N ASN A 18 -25.10 33.35 16.40
CA ASN A 18 -26.31 32.65 16.85
C ASN A 18 -26.90 31.70 15.79
N ARG A 19 -26.05 31.13 14.92
CA ARG A 19 -26.51 30.12 13.96
C ARG A 19 -26.77 28.79 14.68
N LYS A 20 -27.84 28.10 14.30
CA LYS A 20 -28.18 26.77 14.85
C LYS A 20 -27.15 25.73 14.44
N HIS A 21 -26.75 24.90 15.38
CA HIS A 21 -25.89 23.74 15.22
C HIS A 21 -26.58 22.51 15.80
N ILE A 22 -26.35 21.36 15.20
CA ILE A 22 -26.85 20.07 15.65
C ILE A 22 -25.66 19.17 16.01
N TRP A 23 -25.75 18.43 17.11
CA TRP A 23 -24.79 17.40 17.46
C TRP A 23 -25.02 16.19 16.56
N HIS A 24 -24.06 15.88 15.70
CA HIS A 24 -24.24 14.91 14.61
C HIS A 24 -23.05 13.94 14.53
N ALA A 25 -23.35 12.64 14.41
CA ALA A 25 -22.37 11.59 14.19
C ALA A 25 -22.05 11.43 12.70
N CYS A 26 -20.77 11.28 12.36
CA CYS A 26 -20.38 11.01 10.98
C CYS A 26 -20.93 9.67 10.49
N GLU A 27 -21.68 9.66 9.39
CA GLU A 27 -22.27 8.43 8.80
C GLU A 27 -21.24 7.34 8.44
N LYS A 28 -19.95 7.69 8.30
CA LYS A 28 -18.88 6.75 7.93
C LYS A 28 -18.06 6.23 9.11
N CYS A 29 -17.69 7.09 10.05
CA CYS A 29 -16.76 6.73 11.13
C CYS A 29 -17.33 6.94 12.54
N GLY A 30 -18.60 7.29 12.67
CA GLY A 30 -19.28 7.49 13.96
C GLY A 30 -18.88 8.75 14.74
N LYS A 31 -17.78 9.43 14.38
CA LYS A 31 -17.29 10.60 15.14
C LYS A 31 -18.33 11.70 15.24
N GLU A 32 -18.67 12.05 16.48
CA GLU A 32 -19.62 13.08 16.87
C GLU A 32 -19.01 14.49 16.86
N ARG A 33 -19.80 15.49 16.48
CA ARG A 33 -19.40 16.90 16.48
C ARG A 33 -20.61 17.83 16.33
N TRP A 34 -20.44 19.10 16.68
CA TRP A 34 -21.37 20.15 16.27
C TRP A 34 -21.27 20.43 14.76
N VAL A 35 -22.40 20.39 14.06
CA VAL A 35 -22.51 20.70 12.63
C VAL A 35 -23.56 21.79 12.43
N ARG A 36 -23.29 22.77 11.57
CA ARG A 36 -24.26 23.82 11.26
C ARG A 36 -25.56 23.20 10.72
N LEU A 37 -26.70 23.68 11.20
CA LEU A 37 -28.03 23.24 10.80
C LEU A 37 -28.68 24.25 9.85
N ILE A 38 -29.14 23.80 8.68
CA ILE A 38 -29.88 24.61 7.69
C ILE A 38 -31.09 23.83 7.23
N GLY A 39 -32.29 24.43 7.23
CA GLY A 39 -33.50 23.75 6.75
C GLY A 39 -33.76 22.43 7.46
N ASN A 40 -33.48 22.38 8.77
CA ASN A 40 -33.57 21.18 9.61
C ASN A 40 -32.65 20.01 9.22
N LYS A 41 -31.59 20.26 8.43
CA LYS A 41 -30.59 19.26 8.05
C LYS A 41 -29.18 19.73 8.39
N PRO A 42 -28.29 18.84 8.85
CA PRO A 42 -26.88 19.17 9.01
C PRO A 42 -26.27 19.51 7.64
N VAL A 43 -25.44 20.56 7.59
CA VAL A 43 -24.76 20.98 6.35
C VAL A 43 -23.84 19.88 5.81
N CYS A 44 -23.27 19.05 6.68
CA CYS A 44 -22.44 17.92 6.28
C CYS A 44 -22.71 16.67 7.13
N ASN A 45 -23.12 15.59 6.47
CA ASN A 45 -23.36 14.31 7.14
C ASN A 45 -22.06 13.56 7.48
N ARG A 46 -20.97 13.87 6.78
CA ARG A 46 -19.64 13.27 6.96
C ARG A 46 -18.65 14.29 7.53
N CYS A 47 -17.74 13.84 8.40
CA CYS A 47 -16.64 14.65 8.91
C CYS A 47 -15.63 14.97 7.80
N LEU A 48 -14.76 15.98 8.00
CA LEU A 48 -13.82 16.46 6.99
C LEU A 48 -12.87 15.36 6.46
N SER A 49 -12.44 14.44 7.33
CA SER A 49 -11.60 13.32 6.90
C SER A 49 -12.38 12.33 6.04
N CYS A 50 -13.62 12.00 6.42
CA CYS A 50 -14.47 11.06 5.69
C CYS A 50 -15.07 11.63 4.40
N SER A 51 -15.28 12.94 4.32
CA SER A 51 -15.76 13.59 3.08
C SER A 51 -14.70 13.58 1.98
N LYS A 52 -13.42 13.64 2.37
CA LYS A 52 -12.28 13.50 1.45
C LYS A 52 -12.11 12.07 0.93
N ILE A 53 -12.73 11.07 1.59
CA ILE A 53 -12.56 9.64 1.29
C ILE A 53 -13.76 9.11 0.50
N GLY A 54 -13.56 8.84 -0.79
CA GLY A 54 -14.50 8.09 -1.63
C GLY A 54 -15.45 8.90 -2.52
N ASN A 55 -15.40 10.24 -2.50
CA ASN A 55 -16.35 11.08 -3.24
C ASN A 55 -15.71 12.00 -4.29
N ASN A 56 -14.49 11.67 -4.72
CA ASN A 56 -13.83 12.32 -5.86
C ASN A 56 -13.87 11.31 -7.02
N TYR A 57 -14.21 11.73 -8.24
CA TYR A 57 -14.19 10.86 -9.43
C TYR A 57 -12.80 10.23 -9.68
N ASN A 58 -11.74 10.86 -9.17
CA ASN A 58 -10.38 10.33 -9.19
C ASN A 58 -10.09 9.32 -8.04
N TRP A 59 -11.02 9.10 -7.12
CA TRP A 59 -10.85 8.17 -5.99
C TRP A 59 -10.98 6.73 -6.46
N ARG A 60 -9.86 6.09 -6.80
CA ARG A 60 -9.80 4.68 -7.19
C ARG A 60 -9.51 3.77 -6.00
N GLY A 61 -10.34 3.86 -4.96
CA GLY A 61 -10.15 3.09 -3.72
C GLY A 61 -8.89 3.45 -2.92
N GLY A 62 -8.31 4.64 -3.14
CA GLY A 62 -7.02 5.01 -2.55
C GLY A 62 -5.80 4.46 -3.30
N ARG A 63 -6.00 3.89 -4.51
CA ARG A 63 -4.93 3.45 -5.40
C ARG A 63 -4.34 4.63 -6.19
N GLY A 64 -3.05 4.87 -6.04
CA GLY A 64 -2.28 5.86 -6.78
C GLY A 64 -1.16 5.22 -7.60
N LYS A 65 -0.61 5.95 -8.57
CA LYS A 65 0.58 5.55 -9.32
C LYS A 65 1.69 6.57 -9.05
N SER A 66 2.87 6.10 -8.65
CA SER A 66 4.05 6.95 -8.46
C SER A 66 4.63 7.36 -9.81
N GLY A 67 5.40 8.46 -9.83
CA GLY A 67 6.14 8.88 -11.03
C GLY A 67 7.14 7.83 -11.52
N GLU A 68 7.59 6.95 -10.63
CA GLU A 68 8.48 5.82 -10.91
C GLU A 68 7.76 4.60 -11.50
N GLY A 69 6.42 4.62 -11.58
CA GLY A 69 5.59 3.57 -12.17
C GLY A 69 5.01 2.56 -11.19
N TYR A 70 5.36 2.63 -9.90
CA TYR A 70 4.80 1.76 -8.87
C TYR A 70 3.39 2.17 -8.47
N PHE A 71 2.53 1.20 -8.21
CA PHE A 71 1.24 1.48 -7.58
C PHE A 71 1.35 1.57 -6.07
N THR A 72 0.61 2.49 -5.47
CA THR A 72 0.47 2.67 -4.03
C THR A 72 -0.98 2.53 -3.62
N LEU A 73 -1.24 2.03 -2.42
CA LEU A 73 -2.57 1.86 -1.84
C LEU A 73 -2.62 2.58 -0.50
N LYS A 74 -3.70 3.34 -0.27
CA LYS A 74 -3.97 3.99 1.00
C LYS A 74 -4.59 3.01 1.98
N LEU A 75 -3.91 2.76 3.10
CA LEU A 75 -4.41 1.93 4.20
C LEU A 75 -5.05 2.79 5.29
N THR A 76 -5.98 2.21 6.04
CA THR A 76 -6.53 2.78 7.26
C THR A 76 -5.65 2.39 8.46
N PRO A 77 -5.58 3.20 9.53
CA PRO A 77 -4.81 2.87 10.74
C PRO A 77 -5.17 1.52 11.37
N ASP A 78 -6.41 1.06 11.16
CA ASP A 78 -6.92 -0.21 11.71
C ASP A 78 -6.54 -1.43 10.86
N ASP A 79 -5.85 -1.24 9.72
CA ASP A 79 -5.42 -2.32 8.83
C ASP A 79 -4.20 -3.05 9.42
N PHE A 80 -4.19 -4.38 9.37
CA PHE A 80 -3.09 -5.22 9.86
C PHE A 80 -1.73 -4.86 9.23
N PHE A 81 -1.73 -4.47 7.95
CA PHE A 81 -0.52 -4.09 7.21
C PHE A 81 -0.18 -2.60 7.32
N TYR A 82 -0.95 -1.82 8.10
CA TYR A 82 -0.68 -0.40 8.34
C TYR A 82 0.73 -0.09 8.84
N PRO A 83 1.41 -0.94 9.65
CA PRO A 83 2.82 -0.72 10.02
C PRO A 83 3.79 -0.62 8.82
N MET A 84 3.43 -1.13 7.65
CA MET A 84 4.21 -1.00 6.41
C MET A 84 3.93 0.30 5.64
N ALA A 85 2.92 1.07 6.03
CA ALA A 85 2.55 2.30 5.36
C ALA A 85 3.55 3.43 5.65
N MET A 86 3.80 4.25 4.65
CA MET A 86 4.53 5.51 4.80
C MET A 86 3.75 6.48 5.71
N LYS A 87 4.39 7.56 6.15
CA LYS A 87 3.74 8.63 6.97
C LYS A 87 2.46 9.20 6.33
N SER A 88 2.31 9.09 5.01
CA SER A 88 1.11 9.49 4.27
C SER A 88 -0.05 8.48 4.34
N GLY A 89 0.11 7.37 5.04
CA GLY A 89 -0.84 6.25 5.11
C GLY A 89 -0.89 5.41 3.82
N HIS A 90 0.12 5.50 2.95
CA HIS A 90 0.18 4.71 1.71
C HIS A 90 1.25 3.63 1.80
N VAL A 91 0.95 2.44 1.28
CA VAL A 91 1.89 1.32 1.12
C VAL A 91 2.12 1.05 -0.38
N GLN A 92 3.28 0.53 -0.76
CA GLN A 92 3.53 0.09 -2.13
C GLN A 92 2.76 -1.21 -2.40
N GLU A 93 2.01 -1.28 -3.50
CA GLU A 93 1.10 -2.40 -3.81
C GLU A 93 1.85 -3.73 -3.91
N HIS A 94 3.02 -3.77 -4.57
CA HIS A 94 3.84 -4.98 -4.66
C HIS A 94 4.32 -5.49 -3.29
N ARG A 95 4.65 -4.59 -2.36
CA ARG A 95 5.01 -4.98 -0.98
C ARG A 95 3.81 -5.56 -0.25
N LEU A 96 2.63 -4.95 -0.43
CA LEU A 96 1.41 -5.42 0.21
C LEU A 96 1.01 -6.81 -0.30
N VAL A 97 1.06 -7.05 -1.62
CA VAL A 97 0.77 -8.36 -2.21
C VAL A 97 1.70 -9.43 -1.66
N MET A 98 3.00 -9.15 -1.57
CA MET A 98 3.97 -10.09 -0.99
C MET A 98 3.72 -10.33 0.51
N ALA A 99 3.40 -9.27 1.28
CA ALA A 99 3.05 -9.39 2.70
C ALA A 99 1.80 -10.25 2.93
N GLN A 100 0.77 -10.07 2.09
CA GLN A 100 -0.46 -10.87 2.12
C GLN A 100 -0.19 -12.33 1.79
N TYR A 101 0.63 -12.60 0.77
CA TYR A 101 1.05 -13.95 0.41
C TYR A 101 1.80 -14.66 1.56
N LEU A 102 2.67 -13.93 2.26
CA LEU A 102 3.41 -14.43 3.44
C LEU A 102 2.62 -14.38 4.75
N GLN A 103 1.42 -13.79 4.74
CA GLN A 103 0.56 -13.57 5.91
C GLN A 103 1.25 -12.85 7.08
N ARG A 104 2.20 -11.96 6.78
CA ARG A 104 2.90 -11.13 7.79
C ARG A 104 3.36 -9.79 7.20
N CYS A 105 3.61 -8.82 8.07
CA CYS A 105 4.26 -7.58 7.66
C CYS A 105 5.71 -7.84 7.18
N LEU A 106 6.11 -7.12 6.13
CA LEU A 106 7.49 -7.08 5.68
C LEU A 106 8.30 -6.09 6.50
N LEU A 107 9.54 -6.47 6.81
CA LEU A 107 10.50 -5.65 7.51
C LEU A 107 11.06 -4.56 6.57
N PRO A 108 11.62 -3.46 7.11
CA PRO A 108 12.15 -2.37 6.30
C PRO A 108 13.27 -2.76 5.34
N TRP A 109 14.06 -3.79 5.67
CA TRP A 109 15.18 -4.29 4.85
C TRP A 109 14.78 -5.38 3.86
N GLU A 110 13.58 -5.96 4.00
CA GLU A 110 13.05 -6.90 3.03
C GLU A 110 12.61 -6.14 1.79
N ILE A 111 13.27 -6.39 0.67
CA ILE A 111 13.01 -5.73 -0.60
C ILE A 111 12.20 -6.69 -1.46
N VAL A 112 11.17 -6.16 -2.13
CA VAL A 112 10.39 -6.93 -3.10
C VAL A 112 10.81 -6.47 -4.48
N HIS A 113 11.38 -7.39 -5.26
CA HIS A 113 11.87 -7.18 -6.61
C HIS A 113 10.89 -7.74 -7.62
N HIS A 114 10.69 -7.06 -8.75
CA HIS A 114 9.96 -7.59 -9.89
C HIS A 114 10.93 -8.40 -10.75
N LYS A 115 10.69 -9.70 -10.96
CA LYS A 115 11.61 -10.59 -11.70
C LYS A 115 11.83 -10.16 -13.16
N GLY A 116 10.97 -9.30 -13.71
CA GLY A 116 11.13 -8.75 -15.06
C GLY A 116 10.99 -9.79 -16.19
N THR A 117 10.49 -10.98 -15.89
CA THR A 117 10.53 -12.16 -16.79
C THR A 117 9.65 -12.04 -18.05
N LYS A 118 8.87 -10.96 -18.21
CA LYS A 118 7.88 -10.82 -19.30
C LYS A 118 8.14 -9.72 -20.33
N HIS A 119 9.29 -9.07 -20.34
CA HIS A 119 9.60 -8.12 -21.41
C HIS A 119 11.03 -8.30 -21.94
N PRO A 120 11.31 -8.01 -23.24
CA PRO A 120 12.61 -8.24 -23.87
C PRO A 120 13.75 -7.63 -23.08
N ILE A 121 14.96 -8.21 -23.25
CA ILE A 121 16.14 -8.04 -22.38
C ILE A 121 16.64 -6.58 -22.24
N ASP A 122 16.05 -5.64 -22.96
CA ASP A 122 16.37 -4.20 -23.00
C ASP A 122 15.17 -3.27 -22.71
N SER A 123 14.06 -3.80 -22.17
CA SER A 123 12.84 -3.03 -21.90
C SER A 123 12.71 -2.60 -20.44
N LYS A 124 12.09 -1.43 -20.22
CA LYS A 124 11.79 -0.90 -18.89
C LYS A 124 10.87 -1.87 -18.15
N GLU A 125 11.33 -2.43 -17.04
CA GLU A 125 10.54 -3.34 -16.18
C GLU A 125 9.13 -2.79 -15.93
N ASN A 126 8.11 -3.61 -16.20
CA ASN A 126 6.72 -3.25 -15.87
C ASN A 126 6.48 -3.34 -14.37
N ARG A 127 6.78 -2.25 -13.66
CA ARG A 127 6.60 -2.07 -12.20
C ARG A 127 5.13 -2.10 -11.74
N GLY A 128 4.19 -2.25 -12.67
CA GLY A 128 2.76 -2.39 -12.39
C GLY A 128 2.27 -3.84 -12.33
N ASP A 129 3.07 -4.82 -12.80
CA ASP A 129 2.68 -6.23 -12.76
C ASP A 129 3.01 -6.85 -11.39
N ASN A 130 2.07 -6.72 -10.46
CA ASN A 130 2.20 -7.17 -9.08
C ASN A 130 1.69 -8.60 -8.85
N ARG A 131 1.59 -9.43 -9.89
CA ARG A 131 1.26 -10.85 -9.73
C ARG A 131 2.36 -11.56 -8.96
N ILE A 132 1.99 -12.44 -8.03
CA ILE A 132 2.94 -13.04 -7.08
C ILE A 132 4.08 -13.80 -7.79
N GLU A 133 3.80 -14.45 -8.92
CA GLU A 133 4.80 -15.15 -9.72
C GLU A 133 5.91 -14.23 -10.27
N ASN A 134 5.58 -12.95 -10.48
CA ASN A 134 6.49 -11.90 -10.96
C ASN A 134 7.22 -11.16 -9.83
N LEU A 135 6.92 -11.47 -8.56
CA LEU A 135 7.55 -10.85 -7.41
C LEU A 135 8.56 -11.82 -6.77
N GLU A 136 9.62 -11.26 -6.19
CA GLU A 136 10.63 -11.98 -5.43
C GLU A 136 11.01 -11.19 -4.18
N LEU A 137 11.06 -11.86 -3.03
CA LEU A 137 11.53 -11.25 -1.79
C LEU A 137 13.04 -11.43 -1.68
N VAL A 138 13.79 -10.33 -1.62
CA VAL A 138 15.25 -10.34 -1.46
C VAL A 138 15.63 -9.70 -0.13
N GLY A 139 16.56 -10.36 0.59
CA GLY A 139 16.91 -10.02 1.97
C GLY A 139 17.77 -8.76 2.13
N CYS A 140 18.38 -8.23 1.04
CA CYS A 140 19.17 -7.00 1.09
C CYS A 140 19.41 -6.40 -0.30
N ASN A 141 19.72 -5.10 -0.35
CA ASN A 141 19.97 -4.37 -1.58
C ASN A 141 21.33 -4.76 -2.18
N GLY A 142 21.34 -5.71 -3.13
CA GLY A 142 22.30 -5.91 -4.24
C GLY A 142 23.82 -6.03 -4.00
N LYS A 143 24.40 -5.51 -2.91
CA LYS A 143 25.85 -5.48 -2.69
C LYS A 143 26.39 -6.75 -2.03
N HIS A 144 25.59 -7.42 -1.18
CA HIS A 144 26.02 -8.65 -0.50
C HIS A 144 25.74 -9.94 -1.31
N ASN A 145 24.78 -9.93 -2.24
CA ASN A 145 24.41 -11.12 -3.04
C ASN A 145 25.23 -11.36 -4.32
N LYS A 146 26.00 -10.37 -4.80
CA LYS A 146 26.79 -10.51 -6.04
C LYS A 146 27.85 -11.61 -5.98
N LEU A 147 28.43 -11.84 -4.80
CA LEU A 147 29.44 -12.88 -4.62
C LEU A 147 28.81 -14.27 -4.72
N ALA A 148 27.67 -14.48 -4.05
CA ALA A 148 26.93 -15.74 -4.10
C ALA A 148 26.46 -16.06 -5.54
N GLU A 149 25.88 -15.10 -6.25
CA GLU A 149 25.50 -15.30 -7.66
C GLU A 149 26.68 -15.63 -8.57
N LYS A 150 27.84 -14.98 -8.36
CA LYS A 150 29.04 -15.23 -9.17
C LYS A 150 29.61 -16.63 -8.89
N VAL A 151 29.58 -17.07 -7.64
CA VAL A 151 29.98 -18.42 -7.22
C VAL A 151 29.03 -19.46 -7.82
N LEU A 152 27.72 -19.28 -7.72
CA LEU A 152 26.72 -20.19 -8.27
C LEU A 152 26.84 -20.31 -9.80
N ARG A 153 27.02 -19.19 -10.51
CA ARG A 153 27.30 -19.20 -11.96
C ARG A 153 28.59 -19.93 -12.31
N GLY A 154 29.63 -19.81 -11.48
CA GLY A 154 30.88 -20.55 -11.63
C GLY A 154 30.68 -22.06 -11.44
N GLN A 155 29.95 -22.45 -10.40
CA GLN A 155 29.64 -23.85 -10.09
C GLN A 155 28.80 -24.50 -11.19
N ALA A 156 27.78 -23.81 -11.73
CA ALA A 156 26.96 -24.34 -12.83
C ALA A 156 27.79 -24.68 -14.08
N ARG A 157 28.70 -23.79 -14.49
CA ARG A 157 29.61 -24.04 -15.62
C ARG A 157 30.57 -25.21 -15.35
N LEU A 158 31.02 -25.36 -14.11
CA LEU A 158 31.88 -26.47 -13.73
C LEU A 158 31.12 -27.80 -13.79
N ILE A 159 29.87 -27.83 -13.32
CA ILE A 159 28.99 -29.00 -13.37
C ILE A 159 28.75 -29.41 -14.82
N GLU A 160 28.46 -28.48 -15.74
CA GLU A 160 28.29 -28.80 -17.16
C GLU A 160 29.55 -29.44 -17.76
N LYS A 161 30.73 -28.90 -17.44
CA LYS A 161 32.01 -29.48 -17.91
C LYS A 161 32.25 -30.87 -17.34
N LEU A 162 31.96 -31.08 -16.06
CA LEU A 162 32.11 -32.38 -15.41
C LEU A 162 31.12 -33.40 -16.00
N GLN A 163 29.87 -33.00 -16.24
CA GLN A 163 28.86 -33.85 -16.88
C GLN A 163 29.27 -34.23 -18.31
N ALA A 164 29.79 -33.29 -19.10
CA ALA A 164 30.31 -33.59 -20.44
C ALA A 164 31.46 -34.61 -20.36
N ARG A 165 32.38 -34.44 -19.40
CA ARG A 165 33.50 -35.36 -19.20
C ARG A 165 33.06 -36.74 -18.76
N ILE A 166 32.06 -36.84 -17.89
CA ILE A 166 31.49 -38.12 -17.47
C ILE A 166 30.89 -38.85 -18.68
N ARG A 167 30.11 -38.15 -19.52
CA ARG A 167 29.53 -38.75 -20.74
C ARG A 167 30.60 -39.28 -21.70
N GLU A 168 31.72 -38.57 -21.86
CA GLU A 168 32.84 -39.03 -22.69
C GLU A 168 33.51 -40.30 -22.13
N LEU A 169 33.57 -40.43 -20.80
CA LEU A 169 34.17 -41.59 -20.14
C LEU A 169 33.22 -42.79 -20.12
N GLU A 170 31.91 -42.56 -19.97
CA GLU A 170 30.87 -43.59 -20.05
C GLU A 170 30.66 -44.13 -21.47
N ALA A 171 31.05 -43.36 -22.50
CA ALA A 171 30.98 -43.75 -23.90
C ALA A 171 32.20 -44.56 -24.38
N ARG A 172 33.15 -44.88 -23.50
CA ARG A 172 34.31 -45.74 -23.75
C ARG A 172 34.10 -47.12 -23.12
#